data_AF-A0A0S8J5W4-F1
#
_entry.id   AF-A0A0S8J5W4-F1
#
_cell.length_a   1.000
_cell.length_b   1.000
_cell.length_c   1.000
_cell.angle_alpha   90.00
_cell.angle_beta   90.00
_cell.angle_gamma   90.00
#
_symmetry.space_group_name_H-M   'P 1'
#
loop_
_entity.id
_entity.type
_entity.pdbx_description
1 polymer ?
#
loop_
_entity_poly.entity_id
_entity_poly.type
_entity_poly.pdbx_seq_one_letter_code
_entity_poly.pdbx_strand_id
1 'polypeptide(L)'
;MKRKLALFLVILLLFPLVSFTQTGQRMVLTFRSQGATKVIGPYGPAGVSVKAEGYAHLIPGSKGKFTGTGEIYVTMDFDYKKTGAFSISQLKGEGSLEVVGETEGKYLRFYFKHRNIPCKGEIIINYPAPMGTQKEPYEDNFDPHVLAPGENPGAKIELKDGATGTFSFGPKSFGEGVQIMSWKTDFALDGAELWRIAVEGEEIDTTQSPIRNKKLQNKSKELPIAMQYKWMLIGEFVLIGKGSARQFYDGHVFSANITPAILFDHWDLYRIEKIKSADDWDEGDLTGQPIGGKVSGNTVQLKWPEFNALERYMCIPRKSYLGKVPHRPNFESKEFIGYISREKMPLVDGHVLTGGMSDWLKYKIRLIKLD
;
A
#
# COMPACT_ATOMS: atom_id res chain seq x y z
N MET A 1 63.35 -49.56 -20.90
CA MET A 1 62.49 -49.89 -22.06
C MET A 1 61.08 -49.41 -21.74
N LYS A 2 60.62 -48.27 -22.28
CA LYS A 2 59.81 -48.11 -23.52
C LYS A 2 58.57 -49.03 -23.61
N ARG A 3 57.38 -48.41 -23.44
CA ARG A 3 56.07 -48.53 -24.16
C ARG A 3 54.89 -48.54 -23.15
N LYS A 4 54.07 -47.47 -23.07
CA LYS A 4 52.86 -47.14 -23.89
C LYS A 4 51.76 -48.21 -23.77
N LEU A 5 50.45 -47.96 -23.64
CA LEU A 5 49.54 -46.80 -23.57
C LEU A 5 48.11 -47.40 -23.58
N ALA A 6 47.14 -46.83 -22.85
CA ALA A 6 45.66 -46.80 -23.06
C ALA A 6 44.95 -46.76 -21.69
N LEU A 7 44.47 -45.62 -21.19
CA LEU A 7 43.30 -44.84 -21.61
C LEU A 7 41.99 -45.65 -21.48
N PHE A 8 41.30 -45.50 -20.35
CA PHE A 8 39.83 -45.49 -20.36
C PHE A 8 39.31 -44.36 -19.46
N LEU A 9 38.58 -43.49 -20.13
CA LEU A 9 37.90 -42.29 -19.70
C LEU A 9 36.65 -42.68 -18.90
N VAL A 10 36.56 -42.30 -17.63
CA VAL A 10 35.27 -42.14 -16.93
C VAL A 10 35.35 -40.87 -16.08
N ILE A 11 35.06 -39.74 -16.72
CA ILE A 11 34.75 -38.50 -16.04
C ILE A 11 33.31 -38.63 -15.57
N LEU A 12 33.12 -39.12 -14.35
CA LEU A 12 31.83 -39.06 -13.66
C LEU A 12 31.67 -37.63 -13.12
N LEU A 13 31.05 -36.78 -13.93
CA LEU A 13 30.54 -35.46 -13.55
C LEU A 13 29.43 -35.65 -12.50
N LEU A 14 29.80 -35.76 -11.23
CA LEU A 14 28.89 -35.48 -10.12
C LEU A 14 28.79 -33.97 -9.98
N PHE A 15 27.96 -33.36 -10.84
CA PHE A 15 27.41 -32.05 -10.55
C PHE A 15 26.58 -32.15 -9.27
N PRO A 16 26.77 -31.25 -8.28
CA PRO A 16 25.82 -31.16 -7.20
C PRO A 16 24.53 -30.56 -7.78
N LEU A 17 23.49 -31.38 -7.90
CA LEU A 17 22.11 -30.89 -8.01
C LEU A 17 21.73 -30.30 -6.65
N VAL A 18 22.19 -29.08 -6.39
CA VAL A 18 21.60 -28.25 -5.35
C VAL A 18 20.35 -27.64 -5.96
N SER A 19 19.23 -28.36 -5.85
CA SER A 19 17.91 -27.79 -6.04
C SER A 19 17.67 -26.81 -4.90
N PHE A 20 18.13 -25.57 -5.06
CA PHE A 20 17.66 -24.45 -4.24
C PHE A 20 16.20 -24.22 -4.57
N THR A 21 15.30 -24.88 -3.87
CA THR A 21 13.96 -24.34 -3.65
C THR A 21 14.14 -23.04 -2.87
N GLN A 22 14.05 -21.90 -3.56
CA GLN A 22 13.79 -20.60 -2.93
C GLN A 22 12.39 -20.63 -2.30
N THR A 23 12.23 -21.37 -1.21
CA THR A 23 11.05 -21.34 -0.36
C THR A 23 11.13 -20.08 0.49
N GLY A 24 10.43 -19.02 0.07
CA GLY A 24 10.30 -17.79 0.86
C GLY A 24 10.11 -16.51 0.04
N GLN A 25 10.39 -16.50 -1.26
CA GLN A 25 10.26 -15.27 -2.04
C GLN A 25 8.79 -14.86 -2.15
N ARG A 26 8.42 -13.74 -1.49
CA ARG A 26 7.15 -13.07 -1.74
C ARG A 26 7.15 -12.53 -3.17
N MET A 27 6.06 -12.76 -3.89
CA MET A 27 5.92 -12.32 -5.28
C MET A 27 4.65 -11.49 -5.40
N VAL A 28 4.63 -10.52 -6.29
CA VAL A 28 3.41 -9.83 -6.70
C VAL A 28 3.06 -10.31 -8.09
N LEU A 29 1.87 -10.87 -8.23
CA LEU A 29 1.25 -11.16 -9.52
C LEU A 29 0.50 -9.91 -9.96
N THR A 30 0.88 -9.30 -11.07
CA THR A 30 0.10 -8.23 -11.71
C THR A 30 -0.56 -8.75 -12.97
N PHE A 31 -1.69 -8.16 -13.36
CA PHE A 31 -2.35 -8.51 -14.61
C PHE A 31 -3.00 -7.31 -15.28
N ARG A 32 -3.05 -7.39 -16.62
CA ARG A 32 -3.87 -6.54 -17.46
C ARG A 32 -4.63 -7.40 -18.43
N SER A 33 -5.93 -7.15 -18.53
CA SER A 33 -6.84 -8.06 -19.18
C SER A 33 -7.82 -7.31 -20.06
N GLN A 34 -8.08 -7.88 -21.23
CA GLN A 34 -9.07 -7.40 -22.17
C GLN A 34 -9.93 -8.57 -22.62
N GLY A 35 -11.23 -8.45 -22.37
CA GLY A 35 -12.26 -9.39 -22.73
C GLY A 35 -13.29 -8.78 -23.65
N ALA A 36 -13.92 -9.61 -24.46
CA ALA A 36 -15.12 -9.24 -25.17
C ALA A 36 -16.06 -10.43 -25.28
N THR A 37 -17.34 -10.18 -25.06
CA THR A 37 -18.44 -11.10 -25.34
C THR A 37 -19.33 -10.45 -26.38
N LYS A 38 -19.55 -11.12 -27.51
CA LYS A 38 -20.44 -10.68 -28.58
C LYS A 38 -21.49 -11.73 -28.85
N VAL A 39 -22.74 -11.31 -29.02
CA VAL A 39 -23.86 -12.14 -29.43
C VAL A 39 -24.32 -11.65 -30.80
N ILE A 40 -24.34 -12.54 -31.80
CA ILE A 40 -24.91 -12.24 -33.11
C ILE A 40 -26.38 -12.65 -33.08
N GLY A 41 -27.27 -11.68 -32.88
CA GLY A 41 -28.72 -11.89 -32.90
C GLY A 41 -29.38 -11.34 -34.17
N PRO A 42 -30.68 -11.61 -34.38
CA PRO A 42 -31.46 -11.12 -35.53
C PRO A 42 -31.52 -9.58 -35.62
N TYR A 43 -31.21 -8.88 -34.54
CA TYR A 43 -31.20 -7.41 -34.46
C TYR A 43 -29.80 -6.78 -34.66
N GLY A 44 -28.77 -7.58 -34.92
CA GLY A 44 -27.37 -7.16 -35.09
C GLY A 44 -26.46 -7.61 -33.94
N PRO A 45 -25.16 -7.30 -34.02
CA PRO A 45 -24.21 -7.62 -32.96
C PRO A 45 -24.51 -6.77 -31.72
N ALA A 46 -24.63 -7.44 -30.58
CA ALA A 46 -24.62 -6.81 -29.26
C ALA A 46 -23.49 -7.43 -28.44
N GLY A 47 -22.83 -6.66 -27.60
CA GLY A 47 -21.74 -7.20 -26.81
C GLY A 47 -21.29 -6.31 -25.66
N VAL A 48 -20.36 -6.86 -24.89
CA VAL A 48 -19.67 -6.17 -23.80
C VAL A 48 -18.18 -6.32 -24.03
N SER A 49 -17.46 -5.22 -24.02
CA SER A 49 -16.01 -5.21 -23.92
C SER A 49 -15.64 -4.93 -22.47
N VAL A 50 -14.77 -5.76 -21.91
CA VAL A 50 -14.33 -5.63 -20.52
C VAL A 50 -12.83 -5.38 -20.52
N LYS A 51 -12.38 -4.43 -19.70
CA LYS A 51 -10.96 -4.30 -19.34
C LYS A 51 -10.84 -4.44 -17.84
N ALA A 52 -9.88 -5.23 -17.41
CA ALA A 52 -9.59 -5.42 -15.99
C ALA A 52 -8.09 -5.35 -15.75
N GLU A 53 -7.68 -4.70 -14.69
CA GLU A 53 -6.29 -4.67 -14.22
C GLU A 53 -6.25 -4.80 -12.70
N GLY A 54 -5.15 -5.32 -12.19
CA GLY A 54 -5.04 -5.56 -10.76
C GLY A 54 -3.78 -6.31 -10.39
N TYR A 55 -3.76 -6.75 -9.15
CA TYR A 55 -2.61 -7.42 -8.55
C TYR A 55 -3.01 -8.39 -7.44
N ALA A 56 -2.07 -9.27 -7.06
CA ALA A 56 -2.18 -10.12 -5.89
C ALA A 56 -0.80 -10.33 -5.26
N HIS A 57 -0.70 -10.16 -3.94
CA HIS A 57 0.48 -10.55 -3.17
C HIS A 57 0.44 -12.06 -2.95
N LEU A 58 1.38 -12.78 -3.51
CA LEU A 58 1.49 -14.22 -3.35
C LEU A 58 2.25 -14.56 -2.06
N ILE A 59 1.58 -15.30 -1.20
CA ILE A 59 2.07 -15.82 0.05
C ILE A 59 2.40 -17.31 -0.17
N PRO A 60 3.67 -17.72 0.00
CA PRO A 60 4.04 -19.13 -0.09
C PRO A 60 3.44 -19.90 1.08
N GLY A 61 2.77 -21.00 0.77
CA GLY A 61 2.23 -21.96 1.73
C GLY A 61 3.05 -23.25 1.77
N SER A 62 2.54 -24.24 2.51
CA SER A 62 3.18 -25.56 2.59
C SER A 62 3.13 -26.30 1.24
N LYS A 63 4.15 -27.13 0.98
CA LYS A 63 4.22 -28.04 -0.18
C LYS A 63 4.09 -27.34 -1.54
N GLY A 64 4.64 -26.13 -1.68
CA GLY A 64 4.64 -25.40 -2.94
C GLY A 64 3.30 -24.76 -3.32
N LYS A 65 2.32 -24.74 -2.42
CA LYS A 65 1.07 -24.00 -2.62
C LYS A 65 1.30 -22.50 -2.42
N PHE A 66 0.48 -21.69 -3.07
CA PHE A 66 0.41 -20.24 -2.91
C PHE A 66 -1.04 -19.81 -2.72
N THR A 67 -1.21 -18.82 -1.86
CA THR A 67 -2.44 -18.02 -1.78
C THR A 67 -2.06 -16.58 -2.00
N GLY A 68 -2.91 -15.80 -2.64
CA GLY A 68 -2.71 -14.38 -2.72
C GLY A 68 -3.98 -13.60 -2.58
N THR A 69 -3.84 -12.37 -2.12
CA THR A 69 -4.91 -11.39 -2.01
C THR A 69 -4.43 -10.10 -2.65
N GLY A 70 -5.35 -9.35 -3.26
CA GLY A 70 -5.04 -8.04 -3.80
C GLY A 70 -6.28 -7.38 -4.35
N GLU A 71 -6.10 -6.44 -5.27
CA GLU A 71 -7.16 -5.57 -5.76
C GLU A 71 -7.34 -5.67 -7.27
N ILE A 72 -8.53 -5.32 -7.73
CA ILE A 72 -8.92 -5.31 -9.14
C ILE A 72 -9.76 -4.08 -9.46
N TYR A 73 -9.46 -3.50 -10.62
CA TYR A 73 -10.19 -2.42 -11.25
C TYR A 73 -10.76 -2.94 -12.57
N VAL A 74 -12.05 -2.69 -12.80
CA VAL A 74 -12.79 -3.23 -13.94
C VAL A 74 -13.54 -2.10 -14.64
N THR A 75 -13.52 -2.12 -15.97
CA THR A 75 -14.36 -1.26 -16.81
C THR A 75 -15.11 -2.12 -17.83
N MET A 76 -16.42 -1.86 -17.99
CA MET A 76 -17.29 -2.58 -18.92
C MET A 76 -17.95 -1.59 -19.88
N ASP A 77 -17.71 -1.79 -21.17
CA ASP A 77 -18.27 -0.98 -22.26
C ASP A 77 -19.27 -1.83 -23.06
N PHE A 78 -20.52 -1.37 -23.12
CA PHE A 78 -21.58 -2.06 -23.84
C PHE A 78 -21.66 -1.58 -25.29
N ASP A 79 -21.44 -2.50 -26.22
CA ASP A 79 -21.56 -2.29 -27.66
C ASP A 79 -22.94 -2.78 -28.13
N TYR A 80 -23.94 -1.91 -28.01
CA TYR A 80 -25.25 -2.11 -28.62
C TYR A 80 -25.35 -1.31 -29.93
N LYS A 81 -26.07 -1.86 -30.91
CA LYS A 81 -26.42 -1.14 -32.13
C LYS A 81 -27.16 0.14 -31.74
N LYS A 82 -26.47 1.29 -31.81
CA LYS A 82 -26.97 2.60 -31.35
C LYS A 82 -28.21 3.00 -32.14
N THR A 83 -29.38 2.68 -31.62
CA THR A 83 -30.66 3.23 -32.12
C THR A 83 -30.86 4.67 -31.66
N GLY A 84 -29.93 5.23 -30.85
CA GLY A 84 -30.00 6.57 -30.26
C GLY A 84 -30.98 6.66 -29.08
N ALA A 85 -31.96 5.75 -29.00
CA ALA A 85 -32.98 5.70 -27.96
C ALA A 85 -32.51 5.05 -26.65
N PHE A 86 -31.49 4.19 -26.69
CA PHE A 86 -30.99 3.46 -25.53
C PHE A 86 -29.46 3.36 -25.55
N SER A 87 -28.83 3.60 -24.41
CA SER A 87 -27.41 3.33 -24.19
C SER A 87 -27.14 3.03 -22.72
N ILE A 88 -26.08 2.28 -22.45
CA ILE A 88 -25.56 2.07 -21.10
C ILE A 88 -24.24 2.81 -21.02
N SER A 89 -24.05 3.63 -19.99
CA SER A 89 -22.76 4.27 -19.73
C SER A 89 -21.72 3.22 -19.33
N GLN A 90 -20.44 3.57 -19.44
CA GLN A 90 -19.37 2.67 -19.01
C GLN A 90 -19.54 2.31 -17.53
N LEU A 91 -19.56 1.01 -17.23
CA LEU A 91 -19.58 0.55 -15.84
C LEU A 91 -18.16 0.50 -15.29
N LYS A 92 -17.99 0.92 -14.03
CA LYS A 92 -16.71 0.85 -13.32
C LYS A 92 -16.89 0.09 -12.01
N GLY A 93 -15.97 -0.82 -11.73
CA GLY A 93 -15.96 -1.62 -10.51
C GLY A 93 -14.57 -1.68 -9.90
N GLU A 94 -14.51 -1.68 -8.58
CA GLU A 94 -13.30 -1.86 -7.80
C GLU A 94 -13.59 -2.87 -6.69
N GLY A 95 -12.61 -3.72 -6.37
CA GLY A 95 -12.75 -4.63 -5.25
C GLY A 95 -11.50 -5.46 -5.01
N SER A 96 -11.59 -6.35 -4.03
CA SER A 96 -10.48 -7.27 -3.71
C SER A 96 -10.66 -8.62 -4.40
N LEU A 97 -9.56 -9.31 -4.71
CA LEU A 97 -9.54 -10.64 -5.31
C LEU A 97 -8.70 -11.61 -4.47
N GLU A 98 -8.90 -12.90 -4.73
CA GLU A 98 -8.11 -13.98 -4.16
C GLU A 98 -7.54 -14.86 -5.27
N VAL A 99 -6.26 -15.16 -5.18
CA VAL A 99 -5.52 -16.05 -6.08
C VAL A 99 -5.13 -17.30 -5.32
N VAL A 100 -5.27 -18.45 -5.97
CA VAL A 100 -4.78 -19.72 -5.47
C VAL A 100 -3.87 -20.33 -6.52
N GLY A 101 -2.75 -20.91 -6.10
CA GLY A 101 -1.83 -21.55 -7.01
C GLY A 101 -0.94 -22.61 -6.37
N GLU A 102 -0.16 -23.27 -7.20
CA GLU A 102 0.82 -24.29 -6.82
C GLU A 102 2.05 -24.25 -7.75
N THR A 103 3.19 -24.67 -7.22
CA THR A 103 4.41 -24.86 -8.02
C THR A 103 4.32 -26.14 -8.83
N GLU A 104 4.58 -26.02 -10.13
CA GLU A 104 4.78 -27.14 -11.06
C GLU A 104 6.19 -27.04 -11.64
N GLY A 105 7.17 -27.60 -10.93
CA GLY A 105 8.59 -27.45 -11.27
C GLY A 105 9.04 -25.99 -11.13
N LYS A 106 9.44 -25.37 -12.24
CA LYS A 106 9.86 -23.95 -12.30
C LYS A 106 8.71 -22.97 -12.58
N TYR A 107 7.47 -23.44 -12.61
CA TYR A 107 6.30 -22.64 -12.94
C TYR A 107 5.38 -22.48 -11.74
N LEU A 108 4.74 -21.32 -11.65
CA LEU A 108 3.55 -21.11 -10.84
C LEU A 108 2.32 -21.34 -11.71
N ARG A 109 1.47 -22.26 -11.27
CA ARG A 109 0.14 -22.49 -11.82
C ARG A 109 -0.88 -21.86 -10.88
N PHE A 110 -1.80 -21.03 -11.38
CA PHE A 110 -2.73 -20.29 -10.52
C PHE A 110 -4.09 -20.00 -11.19
N TYR A 111 -5.08 -19.67 -10.37
CA TYR A 111 -6.40 -19.22 -10.77
C TYR A 111 -6.96 -18.20 -9.76
N PHE A 112 -7.94 -17.42 -10.18
CA PHE A 112 -8.67 -16.49 -9.30
C PHE A 112 -9.90 -17.19 -8.74
N LYS A 113 -10.17 -17.03 -7.45
CA LYS A 113 -11.43 -17.52 -6.87
C LYS A 113 -12.61 -16.70 -7.39
N HIS A 114 -13.76 -17.36 -7.50
CA HIS A 114 -15.03 -16.71 -7.81
C HIS A 114 -15.34 -15.60 -6.82
N ARG A 115 -15.68 -14.42 -7.35
CA ARG A 115 -16.13 -13.29 -6.56
C ARG A 115 -16.94 -12.34 -7.42
N ASN A 116 -17.91 -11.65 -6.83
CA ASN A 116 -18.66 -10.61 -7.52
C ASN A 116 -18.03 -9.25 -7.25
N ILE A 117 -17.51 -8.61 -8.30
CA ILE A 117 -17.06 -7.22 -8.27
C ILE A 117 -18.17 -6.35 -8.89
N PRO A 118 -18.91 -5.58 -8.08
CA PRO A 118 -20.01 -4.76 -8.58
C PRO A 118 -19.46 -3.62 -9.43
N CYS A 119 -19.93 -3.53 -10.68
CA CYS A 119 -19.57 -2.51 -11.65
C CYS A 119 -20.78 -1.60 -11.88
N LYS A 120 -20.64 -0.31 -11.56
CA LYS A 120 -21.76 0.64 -11.54
C LYS A 120 -21.68 1.65 -12.67
N GLY A 121 -22.84 2.05 -13.19
CA GLY A 121 -23.03 3.13 -14.17
C GLY A 121 -24.51 3.47 -14.31
N GLU A 122 -24.94 3.83 -15.53
CA GLU A 122 -26.28 4.34 -15.81
C GLU A 122 -26.85 3.75 -17.09
N ILE A 123 -28.13 3.39 -17.08
CA ILE A 123 -28.94 3.24 -18.28
C ILE A 123 -29.43 4.63 -18.69
N ILE A 124 -29.29 4.96 -19.98
CA ILE A 124 -29.69 6.23 -20.56
C ILE A 124 -30.71 5.95 -21.67
N ILE A 125 -31.93 6.46 -21.50
CA ILE A 125 -33.02 6.33 -22.47
C ILE A 125 -33.36 7.71 -23.03
N ASN A 126 -33.27 7.87 -24.34
CA ASN A 126 -33.63 9.11 -25.04
C ASN A 126 -35.02 8.94 -25.68
N TYR A 127 -36.00 9.62 -25.12
CA TYR A 127 -37.35 9.66 -25.68
C TYR A 127 -37.49 10.79 -26.70
N PRO A 128 -38.41 10.66 -27.68
CA PRO A 128 -38.80 11.79 -28.52
C PRO A 128 -39.30 12.97 -27.67
N ALA A 129 -39.13 14.19 -28.19
CA ALA A 129 -39.73 15.37 -27.56
C ALA A 129 -41.26 15.16 -27.40
N PRO A 130 -41.85 15.55 -26.25
CA PRO A 130 -41.29 16.39 -25.18
C PRO A 130 -40.65 15.62 -24.00
N MET A 131 -40.57 14.28 -24.04
CA MET A 131 -40.22 13.47 -22.86
C MET A 131 -38.75 13.56 -22.43
N GLY A 132 -37.83 13.95 -23.32
CA GLY A 132 -36.43 14.18 -22.97
C GLY A 132 -35.62 12.91 -22.67
N THR A 133 -34.57 13.04 -21.86
CA THR A 133 -33.64 11.95 -21.50
C THR A 133 -33.89 11.47 -20.07
N GLN A 134 -34.06 10.16 -19.89
CA GLN A 134 -34.14 9.49 -18.60
C GLN A 134 -32.83 8.77 -18.30
N LYS A 135 -32.40 8.83 -17.04
CA LYS A 135 -31.21 8.14 -16.54
C LYS A 135 -31.57 7.31 -15.32
N GLU A 136 -31.13 6.06 -15.29
CA GLU A 136 -31.37 5.14 -14.18
C GLU A 136 -30.07 4.46 -13.76
N PRO A 137 -29.79 4.30 -12.45
CA PRO A 137 -28.64 3.55 -11.99
C PRO A 137 -28.66 2.11 -12.53
N TYR A 138 -27.50 1.63 -12.97
CA TYR A 138 -27.33 0.27 -13.44
C TYR A 138 -26.08 -0.35 -12.83
N GLU A 139 -26.19 -1.60 -12.41
CA GLU A 139 -25.11 -2.38 -11.81
C GLU A 139 -25.05 -3.75 -12.48
N ASP A 140 -23.84 -4.17 -12.83
CA ASP A 140 -23.54 -5.52 -13.32
C ASP A 140 -22.35 -6.09 -12.53
N ASN A 141 -22.18 -7.41 -12.52
CA ASN A 141 -21.15 -8.07 -11.74
C ASN A 141 -20.04 -8.64 -12.62
N PHE A 142 -18.80 -8.33 -12.27
CA PHE A 142 -17.63 -8.95 -12.87
C PHE A 142 -17.08 -10.07 -11.98
N ASP A 143 -16.80 -11.23 -12.58
CA ASP A 143 -16.19 -12.39 -11.90
C ASP A 143 -14.71 -12.54 -12.28
N PRO A 144 -13.75 -12.30 -11.37
CA PRO A 144 -12.31 -12.43 -11.64
C PRO A 144 -11.88 -13.82 -12.12
N HIS A 145 -12.66 -14.87 -11.87
CA HIS A 145 -12.35 -16.23 -12.37
C HIS A 145 -12.19 -16.26 -13.91
N VAL A 146 -12.85 -15.36 -14.66
CA VAL A 146 -12.71 -15.30 -16.13
C VAL A 146 -11.34 -14.88 -16.63
N LEU A 147 -10.51 -14.28 -15.76
CA LEU A 147 -9.14 -13.84 -16.10
C LEU A 147 -8.17 -15.02 -16.28
N ALA A 148 -8.43 -16.12 -15.58
CA ALA A 148 -7.68 -17.37 -15.67
C ALA A 148 -8.62 -18.55 -15.33
N PRO A 149 -9.55 -18.90 -16.24
CA PRO A 149 -10.61 -19.85 -15.95
C PRO A 149 -10.09 -21.27 -15.79
N GLY A 150 -10.41 -21.88 -14.65
CA GLY A 150 -10.26 -23.30 -14.38
C GLY A 150 -9.22 -23.63 -13.31
N GLU A 151 -9.60 -24.48 -12.35
CA GLU A 151 -8.67 -25.18 -11.45
C GLU A 151 -7.74 -26.15 -12.22
N ASN A 152 -8.09 -26.48 -13.47
CA ASN A 152 -7.30 -27.32 -14.38
C ASN A 152 -7.37 -26.83 -15.83
N PRO A 153 -6.31 -26.25 -16.42
CA PRO A 153 -4.96 -26.15 -15.88
C PRO A 153 -4.60 -24.81 -15.19
N GLY A 154 -5.53 -23.87 -15.03
CA GLY A 154 -5.20 -22.51 -14.56
C GLY A 154 -4.30 -21.74 -15.54
N ALA A 155 -3.91 -20.53 -15.17
CA ALA A 155 -2.83 -19.80 -15.83
C ALA A 155 -1.47 -20.31 -15.35
N LYS A 156 -0.47 -20.28 -16.23
CA LYS A 156 0.89 -20.76 -15.95
C LYS A 156 1.90 -19.65 -16.27
N ILE A 157 2.74 -19.32 -15.30
CA ILE A 157 3.83 -18.34 -15.43
C ILE A 157 5.11 -18.93 -14.83
N GLU A 158 6.28 -18.55 -15.34
CA GLU A 158 7.54 -18.99 -14.73
C GLU A 158 7.65 -18.38 -13.33
N LEU A 159 8.00 -19.19 -12.31
CA LEU A 159 8.19 -18.73 -10.94
C LEU A 159 9.57 -18.06 -10.83
N LYS A 160 9.66 -16.86 -11.36
CA LYS A 160 10.88 -16.04 -11.39
C LYS A 160 10.51 -14.57 -11.40
N ASP A 161 11.33 -13.76 -10.75
CA ASP A 161 11.22 -12.30 -10.77
C ASP A 161 11.32 -11.75 -12.21
N GLY A 162 10.38 -10.88 -12.59
CA GLY A 162 10.24 -10.29 -13.92
C GLY A 162 9.68 -11.26 -14.97
N ALA A 163 9.15 -12.41 -14.57
CA ALA A 163 8.50 -13.31 -15.52
C ALA A 163 7.22 -12.68 -16.05
N THR A 164 6.93 -12.88 -17.33
CA THR A 164 5.66 -12.49 -17.95
C THR A 164 5.02 -13.68 -18.63
N GLY A 165 3.70 -13.66 -18.74
CA GLY A 165 2.94 -14.71 -19.41
C GLY A 165 1.64 -14.16 -19.95
N THR A 166 1.31 -14.51 -21.19
CA THR A 166 0.01 -14.16 -21.77
C THR A 166 -0.88 -15.39 -21.75
N PHE A 167 -2.03 -15.26 -21.13
CA PHE A 167 -3.12 -16.21 -21.25
C PHE A 167 -4.16 -15.66 -22.22
N SER A 168 -4.57 -16.48 -23.18
CA SER A 168 -5.63 -16.12 -24.12
C SER A 168 -6.60 -17.28 -24.23
N PHE A 169 -7.89 -16.99 -24.16
CA PHE A 169 -8.91 -17.95 -24.57
C PHE A 169 -9.73 -17.39 -25.73
N GLY A 170 -9.87 -18.21 -26.77
CA GLY A 170 -10.43 -17.82 -28.05
C GLY A 170 -11.96 -17.98 -28.14
N PRO A 171 -12.53 -17.58 -29.30
CA PRO A 171 -13.96 -17.65 -29.58
C PRO A 171 -14.52 -19.05 -29.33
N LYS A 172 -15.29 -19.22 -28.25
CA LYS A 172 -16.15 -20.40 -28.07
C LYS A 172 -17.56 -20.03 -28.51
N SER A 173 -18.09 -20.73 -29.52
CA SER A 173 -19.50 -20.64 -29.92
C SER A 173 -20.34 -21.47 -28.96
N PHE A 174 -21.38 -20.88 -28.37
CA PHE A 174 -22.31 -21.58 -27.47
C PHE A 174 -23.68 -21.73 -28.16
N GLY A 175 -23.93 -22.89 -28.77
CA GLY A 175 -25.27 -23.28 -29.26
C GLY A 175 -25.73 -22.62 -30.57
N GLU A 176 -27.05 -22.61 -30.77
CA GLU A 176 -27.74 -22.17 -32.02
C GLU A 176 -27.63 -20.66 -32.30
N GLY A 177 -27.03 -19.88 -31.38
CA GLY A 177 -26.60 -18.50 -31.61
C GLY A 177 -25.07 -18.40 -31.54
N VAL A 178 -24.47 -17.60 -32.41
CA VAL A 178 -23.01 -17.37 -32.39
C VAL A 178 -22.69 -16.36 -31.29
N GLN A 179 -22.62 -16.84 -30.03
CA GLN A 179 -22.00 -16.10 -28.94
C GLN A 179 -20.49 -16.31 -29.03
N ILE A 180 -19.72 -15.24 -29.18
CA ILE A 180 -18.25 -15.26 -29.25
C ILE A 180 -17.72 -14.61 -27.98
N MET A 181 -17.05 -15.41 -27.16
CA MET A 181 -16.28 -14.90 -26.02
C MET A 181 -14.80 -15.02 -26.32
N SER A 182 -14.06 -13.94 -26.12
CA SER A 182 -12.60 -13.91 -26.25
C SER A 182 -11.98 -13.10 -25.13
N TRP A 183 -10.91 -13.60 -24.53
CA TRP A 183 -10.13 -12.86 -23.56
C TRP A 183 -8.64 -13.02 -23.83
N LYS A 184 -7.92 -11.97 -23.48
CA LYS A 184 -6.47 -11.95 -23.39
C LYS A 184 -6.09 -11.31 -22.06
N THR A 185 -5.25 -11.97 -21.29
CA THR A 185 -4.73 -11.51 -20.01
C THR A 185 -3.22 -11.62 -20.03
N ASP A 186 -2.54 -10.49 -19.86
CA ASP A 186 -1.10 -10.42 -19.70
C ASP A 186 -0.79 -10.39 -18.20
N PHE A 187 -0.09 -11.41 -17.73
CA PHE A 187 0.39 -11.55 -16.35
C PHE A 187 1.86 -11.17 -16.26
N ALA A 188 2.25 -10.57 -15.13
CA ALA A 188 3.64 -10.42 -14.74
C ALA A 188 3.82 -10.86 -13.29
N LEU A 189 4.98 -11.41 -12.99
CA LEU A 189 5.35 -11.90 -11.67
C LEU A 189 6.65 -11.22 -11.24
N ASP A 190 6.55 -10.33 -10.28
CA ASP A 190 7.67 -9.54 -9.78
C ASP A 190 8.03 -9.99 -8.36
N GLY A 191 9.33 -10.01 -8.05
CA GLY A 191 9.82 -10.21 -6.71
C GLY A 191 9.37 -9.05 -5.82
N ALA A 192 8.81 -9.39 -4.65
CA ALA A 192 8.39 -8.43 -3.64
C ALA A 192 9.43 -8.43 -2.50
N GLU A 193 9.96 -7.26 -2.18
CA GLU A 193 10.78 -7.06 -0.99
C GLU A 193 9.93 -6.38 0.07
N LEU A 194 9.68 -7.04 1.19
CA LEU A 194 9.07 -6.41 2.35
C LEU A 194 10.15 -5.76 3.20
N TRP A 195 9.90 -4.53 3.62
CA TRP A 195 10.80 -3.75 4.43
C TRP A 195 10.06 -3.19 5.64
N ARG A 196 10.76 -3.09 6.77
CA ARG A 196 10.31 -2.41 7.97
C ARG A 196 11.22 -1.22 8.26
N ILE A 197 10.61 -0.08 8.51
CA ILE A 197 11.27 1.14 8.94
C ILE A 197 10.88 1.43 10.39
N ALA A 198 11.87 1.64 11.25
CA ALA A 198 11.67 2.07 12.63
C ALA A 198 12.24 3.48 12.79
N VAL A 199 11.43 4.40 13.28
CA VAL A 199 11.80 5.80 13.51
C VAL A 199 11.67 6.08 14.99
N GLU A 200 12.78 6.42 15.62
CA GLU A 200 12.83 6.98 16.97
C GLU A 200 13.16 8.46 16.84
N GLY A 201 12.50 9.33 17.60
CA GLY A 201 12.87 10.74 17.58
C GLY A 201 12.26 11.59 18.67
N GLU A 202 12.72 12.84 18.72
CA GLU A 202 12.33 13.82 19.71
C GLU A 202 12.11 15.17 19.01
N GLU A 203 11.00 15.84 19.32
CA GLU A 203 10.70 17.22 18.93
C GLU A 203 10.39 18.05 20.18
N ILE A 204 10.98 19.23 20.32
CA ILE A 204 10.68 20.17 21.41
C ILE A 204 9.91 21.36 20.83
N ASP A 205 8.65 21.49 21.24
CA ASP A 205 7.84 22.67 20.94
C ASP A 205 8.12 23.77 21.97
N THR A 206 8.84 24.81 21.50
CA THR A 206 9.12 26.04 22.23
C THR A 206 8.31 27.23 21.71
N THR A 207 7.27 27.01 20.90
CA THR A 207 6.49 28.09 20.27
C THR A 207 5.54 28.79 21.23
N GLN A 208 5.23 28.16 22.36
CA GLN A 208 4.35 28.74 23.37
C GLN A 208 5.01 29.91 24.10
N SER A 209 4.22 30.96 24.33
CA SER A 209 4.68 32.11 25.10
C SER A 209 5.03 31.69 26.54
N PRO A 210 6.12 32.22 27.12
CA PRO A 210 6.45 31.94 28.50
C PRO A 210 5.37 32.47 29.45
N ILE A 211 5.28 31.89 30.65
CA ILE A 211 4.36 32.36 31.69
C ILE A 211 4.83 33.72 32.20
N ARG A 212 4.13 34.79 31.83
CA ARG A 212 4.43 36.16 32.27
C ARG A 212 3.74 36.48 33.59
N ASN A 213 4.51 36.86 34.60
CA ASN A 213 3.96 37.32 35.88
C ASN A 213 4.87 38.36 36.55
N LYS A 214 4.36 39.60 36.69
CA LYS A 214 5.10 40.75 37.25
C LYS A 214 5.63 40.53 38.66
N LYS A 215 5.05 39.58 39.40
CA LYS A 215 5.39 39.29 40.80
C LYS A 215 6.43 38.18 40.95
N LEU A 216 6.94 37.63 39.84
CA LEU A 216 8.09 36.73 39.86
C LEU A 216 9.34 37.48 40.31
N GLN A 217 10.23 36.79 41.02
CA GLN A 217 11.46 37.41 41.51
C GLN A 217 12.57 37.48 40.45
N ASN A 218 12.48 36.68 39.37
CA ASN A 218 13.45 36.72 38.28
C ASN A 218 13.44 38.06 37.52
N LYS A 219 14.52 38.34 36.78
CA LYS A 219 14.69 39.61 36.05
C LYS A 219 13.72 39.76 34.88
N SER A 220 13.45 38.67 34.14
CA SER A 220 12.57 38.67 32.97
C SER A 220 11.09 38.77 33.33
N LYS A 221 10.67 38.39 34.54
CA LYS A 221 9.26 38.19 34.91
C LYS A 221 8.56 37.14 34.04
N GLU A 222 9.33 36.20 33.50
CA GLU A 222 8.89 35.16 32.58
C GLU A 222 9.41 33.80 33.04
N LEU A 223 8.58 32.76 32.96
CA LEU A 223 8.99 31.37 33.16
C LEU A 223 8.83 30.62 31.82
N PRO A 224 9.92 30.13 31.21
CA PRO A 224 9.83 29.36 29.98
C PRO A 224 9.06 28.06 30.25
N ILE A 225 8.31 27.62 29.25
CA ILE A 225 7.61 26.34 29.24
C ILE A 225 7.71 25.78 27.83
N ALA A 226 8.01 24.48 27.73
CA ALA A 226 8.10 23.78 26.46
C ALA A 226 7.49 22.38 26.60
N MET A 227 7.24 21.74 25.46
CA MET A 227 6.78 20.36 25.39
C MET A 227 7.79 19.55 24.59
N GLN A 228 8.24 18.43 25.15
CA GLN A 228 8.98 17.42 24.40
C GLN A 228 8.02 16.32 23.94
N TYR A 229 8.04 16.02 22.65
CA TYR A 229 7.37 14.88 22.05
C TYR A 229 8.41 13.81 21.73
N LYS A 230 8.28 12.63 22.33
CA LYS A 230 9.08 11.45 21.96
C LYS A 230 8.28 10.59 21.01
N TRP A 231 8.83 10.34 19.83
CA TRP A 231 8.22 9.61 18.74
C TRP A 231 8.84 8.23 18.60
N MET A 232 7.98 7.22 18.50
CA MET A 232 8.33 5.88 18.05
C MET A 232 7.34 5.44 16.97
N LEU A 233 7.79 5.41 15.72
CA LEU A 233 6.98 4.99 14.58
C LEU A 233 7.59 3.74 13.96
N ILE A 234 6.73 2.79 13.61
CA ILE A 234 7.11 1.63 12.81
C ILE A 234 6.22 1.62 11.58
N GLY A 235 6.85 1.58 10.41
CA GLY A 235 6.19 1.44 9.13
C GLY A 235 6.64 0.17 8.44
N GLU A 236 5.76 -0.41 7.62
CA GLU A 236 6.10 -1.50 6.72
C GLU A 236 5.75 -1.10 5.30
N PHE A 237 6.58 -1.52 4.34
CA PHE A 237 6.36 -1.22 2.94
C PHE A 237 6.91 -2.30 2.02
N VAL A 238 6.28 -2.46 0.87
CA VAL A 238 6.70 -3.40 -0.16
C VAL A 238 7.34 -2.64 -1.33
N LEU A 239 8.45 -3.17 -1.80
CA LEU A 239 9.03 -2.81 -3.09
C LEU A 239 8.83 -3.96 -4.08
N ILE A 240 8.53 -3.63 -5.32
CA ILE A 240 8.50 -4.59 -6.43
C ILE A 240 9.68 -4.38 -7.37
N GLY A 241 10.13 -5.45 -8.02
CA GLY A 241 11.27 -5.44 -8.94
C GLY A 241 12.63 -5.45 -8.21
N LYS A 242 13.72 -5.32 -8.97
CA LYS A 242 15.09 -5.47 -8.45
C LYS A 242 16.07 -4.43 -8.98
N GLY A 243 17.06 -4.08 -8.15
CA GLY A 243 18.11 -3.14 -8.51
C GLY A 243 17.55 -1.79 -8.93
N SER A 244 17.91 -1.31 -10.11
CA SER A 244 17.43 -0.03 -10.65
C SER A 244 15.96 -0.04 -11.08
N ALA A 245 15.34 -1.21 -11.23
CA ALA A 245 13.92 -1.35 -11.58
C ALA A 245 12.99 -1.36 -10.36
N ARG A 246 13.54 -1.24 -9.14
CA ARG A 246 12.73 -1.22 -7.91
C ARG A 246 11.73 -0.06 -7.94
N GLN A 247 10.50 -0.36 -7.55
CA GLN A 247 9.44 0.63 -7.39
C GLN A 247 8.77 0.45 -6.04
N PHE A 248 8.38 1.58 -5.43
CA PHE A 248 7.53 1.55 -4.25
C PHE A 248 6.16 1.05 -4.67
N TYR A 249 5.63 0.10 -3.90
CA TYR A 249 4.38 -0.53 -4.21
C TYR A 249 3.29 -0.10 -3.23
N ASP A 250 3.44 -0.52 -1.98
CA ASP A 250 2.53 -0.16 -0.89
C ASP A 250 3.33 0.10 0.40
N GLY A 251 2.65 0.66 1.39
CA GLY A 251 3.17 0.76 2.73
C GLY A 251 2.14 1.31 3.70
N HIS A 252 2.33 1.04 4.98
CA HIS A 252 1.42 1.48 6.03
C HIS A 252 2.17 1.66 7.35
N VAL A 253 1.58 2.47 8.24
CA VAL A 253 2.04 2.60 9.61
C VAL A 253 1.64 1.34 10.37
N PHE A 254 2.62 0.55 10.80
CA PHE A 254 2.41 -0.66 11.58
C PHE A 254 2.11 -0.35 13.05
N SER A 255 2.81 0.64 13.63
CA SER A 255 2.54 1.12 14.99
C SER A 255 3.04 2.54 15.17
N ALA A 256 2.35 3.34 15.99
CA ALA A 256 2.79 4.66 16.39
C ALA A 256 2.63 4.83 17.90
N ASN A 257 3.65 5.36 18.56
CA ASN A 257 3.60 5.77 19.96
C ASN A 257 4.25 7.15 20.09
N ILE A 258 3.54 8.08 20.72
CA ILE A 258 3.99 9.44 20.94
C ILE A 258 3.85 9.72 22.44
N THR A 259 4.95 10.04 23.10
CA THR A 259 4.96 10.33 24.53
C THR A 259 5.27 11.82 24.76
N PRO A 260 4.26 12.63 25.13
CA PRO A 260 4.48 14.03 25.48
C PRO A 260 5.04 14.17 26.90
N ALA A 261 5.96 15.13 27.09
CA ALA A 261 6.56 15.46 28.37
C ALA A 261 6.76 16.98 28.51
N ILE A 262 6.15 17.59 29.53
CA ILE A 262 6.36 19.01 29.81
C ILE A 262 7.77 19.25 30.32
N LEU A 263 8.45 20.22 29.70
CA LEU A 263 9.70 20.78 30.17
C LEU A 263 9.41 22.09 30.90
N PHE A 264 9.39 22.01 32.24
CA PHE A 264 9.13 23.15 33.12
C PHE A 264 9.87 22.96 34.44
N ASP A 265 10.60 23.97 34.91
CA ASP A 265 11.43 23.83 36.12
C ASP A 265 10.75 24.37 37.40
N HIS A 266 9.67 25.14 37.26
CA HIS A 266 9.08 25.92 38.36
C HIS A 266 7.80 25.29 38.95
N TRP A 267 7.83 23.97 39.17
CA TRP A 267 6.72 23.20 39.77
C TRP A 267 6.32 23.67 41.18
N ASP A 268 7.20 24.37 41.88
CA ASP A 268 6.94 25.01 43.17
C ASP A 268 6.01 26.24 43.04
N LEU A 269 6.04 26.90 41.89
CA LEU A 269 5.25 28.11 41.59
C LEU A 269 3.93 27.80 40.90
N TYR A 270 3.91 26.82 39.98
CA TYR A 270 2.74 26.45 39.20
C TYR A 270 2.48 24.94 39.28
N ARG A 271 1.20 24.57 39.40
CA ARG A 271 0.72 23.21 39.16
C ARG A 271 0.32 23.11 37.70
N ILE A 272 0.81 22.11 36.98
CA ILE A 272 0.43 21.88 35.59
C ILE A 272 -0.52 20.68 35.51
N GLU A 273 -1.65 20.86 34.83
CA GLU A 273 -2.68 19.84 34.63
C GLU A 273 -3.00 19.70 33.15
N LYS A 274 -3.04 18.47 32.63
CA LYS A 274 -3.49 18.20 31.25
C LYS A 274 -4.99 18.47 31.17
N ILE A 275 -5.42 19.25 30.18
CA ILE A 275 -6.83 19.45 29.86
C ILE A 275 -7.16 18.46 28.75
N LYS A 276 -8.10 17.55 29.01
CA LYS A 276 -8.60 16.67 27.95
C LYS A 276 -9.42 17.47 26.93
N SER A 277 -9.14 17.26 25.65
CA SER A 277 -9.95 17.75 24.53
C SER A 277 -10.60 16.62 23.76
N ALA A 278 -11.66 16.93 23.02
CA ALA A 278 -12.17 16.06 21.97
C ALA A 278 -11.18 15.91 20.80
N ASP A 279 -10.24 16.86 20.66
CA ASP A 279 -9.18 16.86 19.64
C ASP A 279 -7.85 16.29 20.18
N ASP A 280 -7.86 15.68 21.36
CA ASP A 280 -6.67 14.96 21.83
C ASP A 280 -6.49 13.74 20.92
N TRP A 281 -5.26 13.53 20.47
CA TRP A 281 -4.95 12.42 19.58
C TRP A 281 -4.96 11.08 20.34
N ASP A 282 -5.31 10.01 19.63
CA ASP A 282 -5.22 8.63 20.10
C ASP A 282 -4.23 7.82 19.24
N GLU A 283 -3.57 6.80 19.81
CA GLU A 283 -2.60 5.95 19.08
C GLU A 283 -3.19 5.31 17.79
N GLY A 284 -4.52 5.13 17.78
CA GLY A 284 -5.26 4.61 16.63
C GLY A 284 -5.31 5.55 15.42
N ASP A 285 -5.02 6.84 15.58
CA ASP A 285 -5.16 7.83 14.51
C ASP A 285 -4.12 7.63 13.40
N LEU A 286 -2.93 7.14 13.76
CA LEU A 286 -1.81 6.89 12.83
C LEU A 286 -1.71 5.44 12.38
N THR A 287 -2.08 4.48 13.22
CA THR A 287 -1.88 3.05 12.94
C THR A 287 -2.78 2.59 11.79
N GLY A 288 -2.22 1.86 10.82
CA GLY A 288 -2.90 1.40 9.61
C GLY A 288 -3.01 2.44 8.49
N GLN A 289 -2.64 3.71 8.74
CA GLN A 289 -2.64 4.73 7.71
C GLN A 289 -1.60 4.43 6.61
N PRO A 290 -1.89 4.76 5.34
CA PRO A 290 -0.99 4.48 4.24
C PRO A 290 0.28 5.34 4.30
N ILE A 291 1.41 4.74 3.95
CA ILE A 291 2.68 5.40 3.73
C ILE A 291 2.89 5.48 2.22
N GLY A 292 3.18 6.68 1.71
CA GLY A 292 3.62 6.84 0.32
C GLY A 292 5.11 6.57 0.20
N GLY A 293 5.60 6.28 -1.01
CA GLY A 293 7.04 6.17 -1.19
C GLY A 293 7.50 6.41 -2.62
N LYS A 294 8.77 6.78 -2.73
CA LYS A 294 9.47 6.99 -3.99
C LYS A 294 10.82 6.30 -3.94
N VAL A 295 11.05 5.40 -4.89
CA VAL A 295 12.36 4.75 -5.07
C VAL A 295 13.14 5.48 -6.16
N SER A 296 14.42 5.73 -5.89
CA SER A 296 15.37 6.25 -6.87
C SER A 296 16.70 5.51 -6.73
N GLY A 297 17.03 4.67 -7.72
CA GLY A 297 18.17 3.78 -7.64
C GLY A 297 18.06 2.83 -6.44
N ASN A 298 19.05 2.88 -5.54
CA ASN A 298 19.07 2.11 -4.30
C ASN A 298 18.63 2.91 -3.07
N THR A 299 17.84 3.96 -3.25
CA THR A 299 17.30 4.75 -2.13
C THR A 299 15.78 4.76 -2.16
N VAL A 300 15.18 4.79 -0.98
CA VAL A 300 13.75 5.00 -0.79
C VAL A 300 13.53 6.27 0.04
N GLN A 301 12.56 7.06 -0.39
CA GLN A 301 12.01 8.16 0.39
C GLN A 301 10.58 7.80 0.72
N LEU A 302 10.23 7.76 2.01
CA LEU A 302 8.88 7.46 2.46
C LEU A 302 8.17 8.76 2.84
N LYS A 303 6.89 8.88 2.50
CA LYS A 303 6.01 9.97 2.92
C LYS A 303 5.06 9.42 3.97
N TRP A 304 5.29 9.79 5.23
CA TRP A 304 4.41 9.46 6.34
C TRP A 304 3.10 10.25 6.23
N PRO A 305 1.98 9.73 6.77
CA PRO A 305 0.73 10.48 6.85
C PRO A 305 0.93 11.76 7.67
N GLU A 306 0.36 12.88 7.19
CA GLU A 306 0.44 14.17 7.89
C GLU A 306 -0.31 14.08 9.22
N PHE A 307 0.38 14.38 10.32
CA PHE A 307 -0.18 14.27 11.66
C PHE A 307 0.59 15.14 12.64
N ASN A 308 -0.16 15.88 13.48
CA ASN A 308 0.39 16.78 14.48
C ASN A 308 -0.21 16.46 15.85
N ALA A 309 0.61 15.95 16.77
CA ALA A 309 0.17 15.67 18.14
C ALA A 309 -0.11 17.00 18.88
N LEU A 310 -1.35 17.21 19.29
CA LEU A 310 -1.79 18.39 20.03
C LEU A 310 -1.97 18.08 21.52
N GLU A 311 -1.43 18.94 22.38
CA GLU A 311 -1.45 18.76 23.83
C GLU A 311 -1.85 20.07 24.54
N ARG A 312 -2.88 20.00 25.39
CA ARG A 312 -3.41 21.19 26.09
C ARG A 312 -3.21 21.09 27.58
N TYR A 313 -2.71 22.17 28.18
CA TYR A 313 -2.40 22.19 29.60
C TYR A 313 -2.95 23.43 30.28
N MET A 314 -3.06 23.34 31.61
CA MET A 314 -3.40 24.43 32.50
C MET A 314 -2.31 24.59 33.55
N CYS A 315 -1.64 25.74 33.56
CA CYS A 315 -0.67 26.12 34.58
C CYS A 315 -1.38 26.99 35.62
N ILE A 316 -1.66 26.40 36.79
CA ILE A 316 -2.39 27.02 37.89
C ILE A 316 -1.38 27.57 38.92
N PRO A 317 -1.41 28.87 39.26
CA PRO A 317 -0.54 29.41 40.30
C PRO A 317 -0.76 28.72 41.65
N ARG A 318 0.32 28.26 42.28
CA ARG A 318 0.29 27.64 43.63
C ARG A 318 0.41 28.68 44.75
N LYS A 319 1.11 29.78 44.49
CA LYS A 319 1.38 30.81 45.49
C LYS A 319 0.38 31.95 45.35
N SER A 320 -0.21 32.38 46.46
CA SER A 320 -1.23 33.44 46.50
C SER A 320 -0.75 34.74 45.86
N TYR A 321 0.53 35.08 46.02
CA TYR A 321 1.09 36.30 45.44
C TYR A 321 1.03 36.28 43.91
N LEU A 322 1.16 35.13 43.25
CA LEU A 322 1.14 35.02 41.78
C LEU A 322 -0.24 35.33 41.16
N GLY A 323 -1.30 35.47 41.96
CA GLY A 323 -2.67 35.71 41.47
C GLY A 323 -3.43 34.41 41.22
N LYS A 324 -4.63 34.53 40.63
CA LYS A 324 -5.56 33.39 40.43
C LYS A 324 -5.79 33.00 38.98
N VAL A 325 -5.30 33.78 38.01
CA VAL A 325 -5.56 33.52 36.58
C VAL A 325 -4.62 32.40 36.09
N PRO A 326 -5.15 31.26 35.63
CA PRO A 326 -4.33 30.20 35.05
C PRO A 326 -3.78 30.61 33.68
N HIS A 327 -2.59 30.11 33.35
CA HIS A 327 -2.05 30.15 32.00
C HIS A 327 -2.42 28.85 31.27
N ARG A 328 -2.75 28.92 29.97
CA ARG A 328 -3.30 27.79 29.20
C ARG A 328 -2.53 27.60 27.89
N PRO A 329 -1.34 26.97 27.94
CA PRO A 329 -0.55 26.71 26.75
C PRO A 329 -1.12 25.54 25.95
N ASN A 330 -0.97 25.61 24.62
CA ASN A 330 -1.36 24.56 23.68
C ASN A 330 -0.14 24.17 22.84
N PHE A 331 0.39 22.98 23.02
CA PHE A 331 1.58 22.51 22.33
C PHE A 331 1.22 21.66 21.13
N GLU A 332 2.00 21.76 20.04
CA GLU A 332 1.76 21.00 18.81
C GLU A 332 3.08 20.54 18.18
N SER A 333 3.19 19.25 17.86
CA SER A 333 4.34 18.68 17.14
C SER A 333 4.13 18.83 15.63
N LYS A 334 4.74 19.84 15.01
CA LYS A 334 4.45 20.25 13.62
C LYS A 334 5.46 19.77 12.60
N GLU A 335 6.70 19.58 13.03
CA GLU A 335 7.82 19.47 12.09
C GLU A 335 8.28 18.01 11.95
N PHE A 336 8.17 17.19 13.00
CA PHE A 336 8.78 15.85 13.04
C PHE A 336 8.45 14.98 11.83
N ILE A 337 7.16 14.75 11.56
CA ILE A 337 6.67 13.95 10.43
C ILE A 337 7.15 14.50 9.09
N GLY A 338 7.15 15.83 8.94
CA GLY A 338 7.60 16.52 7.75
C GLY A 338 9.09 16.32 7.48
N TYR A 339 9.93 16.33 8.52
CA TYR A 339 11.37 16.08 8.40
C TYR A 339 11.67 14.64 8.02
N ILE A 340 11.14 13.65 8.75
CA ILE A 340 11.43 12.24 8.47
C ILE A 340 10.90 11.82 7.08
N SER A 341 9.85 12.49 6.56
CA SER A 341 9.30 12.23 5.22
C SER A 341 10.16 12.78 4.07
N ARG A 342 11.14 13.64 4.38
CA ARG A 342 12.09 14.17 3.39
C ARG A 342 13.36 13.33 3.30
N GLU A 343 13.59 12.46 4.27
CA GLU A 343 14.79 11.64 4.34
C GLU A 343 14.84 10.59 3.23
N LYS A 344 16.04 10.42 2.68
CA LYS A 344 16.33 9.38 1.69
C LYS A 344 17.15 8.29 2.36
N MET A 345 16.56 7.11 2.45
CA MET A 345 17.17 5.94 3.08
C MET A 345 17.77 5.02 2.02
N PRO A 346 19.07 4.69 2.08
CA PRO A 346 19.63 3.58 1.32
C PRO A 346 18.90 2.27 1.62
N LEU A 347 18.53 1.53 0.57
CA LEU A 347 17.92 0.19 0.64
C LEU A 347 18.98 -0.86 0.95
N VAL A 348 19.54 -0.75 2.16
CA VAL A 348 20.52 -1.67 2.72
C VAL A 348 19.94 -2.20 4.02
N ASP A 349 19.90 -3.53 4.15
CA ASP A 349 19.38 -4.16 5.36
C ASP A 349 20.21 -3.76 6.59
N GLY A 350 19.50 -3.43 7.67
CA GLY A 350 20.08 -2.95 8.92
C GLY A 350 20.61 -1.51 8.87
N HIS A 351 20.42 -0.76 7.78
CA HIS A 351 20.93 0.60 7.67
C HIS A 351 20.31 1.52 8.73
N VAL A 352 21.14 2.40 9.31
CA VAL A 352 20.72 3.39 10.30
C VAL A 352 21.13 4.78 9.81
N LEU A 353 20.16 5.68 9.78
CA LEU A 353 20.35 7.10 9.55
C LEU A 353 20.04 7.85 10.85
N THR A 354 20.92 8.73 11.28
CA THR A 354 20.66 9.65 12.39
C THR A 354 20.72 11.07 11.88
N GLY A 355 19.81 11.91 12.35
CA GLY A 355 19.78 13.32 11.98
C GLY A 355 19.03 14.15 13.01
N GLY A 356 18.81 15.41 12.67
CA GLY A 356 18.17 16.37 13.56
C GLY A 356 18.41 17.81 13.11
N MET A 357 17.77 18.73 13.82
CA MET A 357 17.96 20.16 13.63
C MET A 357 18.17 20.81 14.99
N SER A 358 19.35 21.45 15.15
CA SER A 358 19.74 22.14 16.38
C SER A 358 19.55 21.22 17.62
N ASP A 359 19.06 21.81 18.69
CA ASP A 359 18.75 21.24 20.00
C ASP A 359 17.29 20.79 20.15
N TRP A 360 16.41 21.16 19.22
CA TRP A 360 14.96 20.95 19.34
C TRP A 360 14.42 19.75 18.54
N LEU A 361 15.14 19.22 17.56
CA LEU A 361 14.72 18.05 16.78
C LEU A 361 15.85 17.04 16.64
N LYS A 362 15.60 15.77 16.97
CA LYS A 362 16.54 14.66 16.78
C LYS A 362 15.79 13.42 16.31
N TYR A 363 16.40 12.62 15.44
CA TYR A 363 15.81 11.35 15.02
C TYR A 363 16.87 10.31 14.64
N LYS A 364 16.42 9.05 14.69
CA LYS A 364 17.14 7.87 14.25
C LYS A 364 16.16 6.99 13.49
N ILE A 365 16.50 6.70 12.24
CA ILE A 365 15.73 5.86 11.34
C ILE A 365 16.53 4.59 11.09
N ARG A 366 15.92 3.43 11.29
CA ARG A 366 16.49 2.12 11.00
C ARG A 366 15.64 1.42 9.95
N LEU A 367 16.30 0.86 8.95
CA LEU A 367 15.67 0.06 7.90
C LEU A 367 16.07 -1.40 8.04
N ILE A 368 15.10 -2.31 7.95
CA ILE A 368 15.29 -3.77 8.04
C ILE A 368 14.55 -4.43 6.89
N LYS A 369 15.19 -5.35 6.19
CA LYS A 369 14.52 -6.20 5.20
C LYS A 369 13.83 -7.37 5.93
N LEU A 370 12.56 -7.61 5.62
CA LEU A 370 11.79 -8.72 6.17
C LEU A 370 11.79 -9.88 5.16
N ASP A 371 11.92 -11.10 5.68
CA ASP A 371 11.91 -12.34 4.89
C ASP A 371 10.50 -12.75 4.42
#